data_AF-A0A9C8VZ25-F1
#
_entry.id   AF-A0A9C8VZ25-F1
#
_cell.length_a   1.000
_cell.length_b   1.000
_cell.length_c   1.000
_cell.angle_alpha   90.00
_cell.angle_beta   90.00
_cell.angle_gamma   90.00
#
_symmetry.space_group_name_H-M   'P 1'
#
loop_
_entity.id
_entity.type
_entity.pdbx_description
1 polymer ?
#
loop_
_entity_poly.entity_id
_entity_poly.type
_entity_poly.pdbx_seq_one_letter_code
_entity_poly.pdbx_strand_id
1 'polypeptide(L)'
;MQSIQGLSAFGLKQPDATSPVERVEQSFAKIMTDMVSQVNDRQQAADRAVQEVQAGGAKNLHEAMIALEEADISLRFLVQVRNKAMEAYQEIMRLQV
;
A
#
# COMPACT_ATOMS: atom_id res chain seq x y z
N MET A 1 -40.14 -50.61 3.36
CA MET A 1 -39.72 -49.28 2.83
C MET A 1 -40.06 -48.23 3.86
N GLN A 2 -39.06 -47.69 4.57
CA GLN A 2 -39.09 -46.40 5.28
C GLN A 2 -37.78 -46.30 6.08
N SER A 3 -36.76 -45.67 5.49
CA SER A 3 -35.55 -45.26 6.18
C SER A 3 -35.45 -43.75 6.12
N ILE A 4 -35.90 -43.14 7.23
CA ILE A 4 -35.34 -41.97 7.92
C ILE A 4 -34.75 -40.88 7.01
N GLN A 5 -35.63 -39.96 6.61
CA GLN A 5 -35.27 -38.56 6.38
C GLN A 5 -35.06 -37.91 7.74
N GLY A 6 -33.86 -37.41 8.02
CA GLY A 6 -33.69 -36.56 9.19
C GLY A 6 -32.28 -36.46 9.71
N LEU A 7 -31.32 -36.00 8.90
CA LEU A 7 -30.02 -35.50 9.37
C LEU A 7 -29.42 -34.48 8.37
N SER A 8 -30.16 -33.43 8.01
CA SER A 8 -29.63 -32.26 7.28
C SER A 8 -29.59 -30.98 8.15
N ALA A 9 -29.79 -31.12 9.46
CA ALA A 9 -29.88 -29.99 10.39
C ALA A 9 -28.54 -29.48 10.95
N PHE A 10 -27.38 -29.97 10.49
CA PHE A 10 -26.09 -29.38 10.86
C PHE A 10 -25.69 -28.32 9.83
N GLY A 11 -26.27 -27.14 10.00
CA GLY A 11 -25.78 -25.91 9.41
C GLY A 11 -24.39 -25.59 9.98
N LEU A 12 -23.36 -26.15 9.37
CA LEU A 12 -21.99 -25.68 9.54
C LEU A 12 -21.95 -24.27 8.96
N LYS A 13 -22.08 -23.25 9.81
CA LYS A 13 -21.67 -21.90 9.49
C LYS A 13 -20.19 -21.99 9.16
N GLN A 14 -19.89 -22.02 7.86
CA GLN A 14 -18.52 -21.97 7.36
C GLN A 14 -17.89 -20.73 7.99
N PRO A 15 -16.83 -20.88 8.79
CA PRO A 15 -16.08 -19.72 9.23
C PRO A 15 -15.51 -19.09 7.96
N ASP A 16 -15.67 -17.77 7.82
CA ASP A 16 -15.16 -16.99 6.69
C ASP A 16 -13.74 -17.47 6.33
N ALA A 17 -13.63 -18.10 5.16
CA ALA A 17 -12.48 -18.85 4.70
C ALA A 17 -11.37 -17.92 4.18
N THR A 18 -10.92 -16.98 5.01
CA THR A 18 -9.69 -16.22 4.75
C THR A 18 -8.73 -16.52 5.88
N SER A 19 -7.63 -17.18 5.55
CA SER A 19 -6.60 -17.50 6.53
C SER A 19 -6.09 -16.18 7.17
N PRO A 20 -5.65 -16.20 8.44
CA PRO A 20 -5.02 -15.03 9.05
C PRO A 20 -3.84 -14.48 8.21
N VAL A 21 -3.17 -15.36 7.45
CA VAL A 21 -2.06 -15.03 6.54
C VAL A 21 -2.55 -14.21 5.33
N GLU A 22 -3.61 -14.64 4.65
CA GLU A 22 -4.18 -13.90 3.50
C GLU A 22 -4.68 -12.50 3.88
N ARG A 23 -5.28 -12.35 5.07
CA ARG A 23 -5.71 -11.01 5.54
C ARG A 23 -4.54 -10.06 5.76
N VAL A 24 -3.42 -10.56 6.28
CA VAL A 24 -2.20 -9.77 6.49
C VAL A 24 -1.58 -9.41 5.14
N GLU A 25 -1.55 -10.32 4.18
CA GLU A 25 -1.05 -10.07 2.82
C GLU A 25 -1.86 -8.97 2.11
N GLN A 26 -3.19 -9.08 2.12
CA GLN A 26 -4.08 -8.07 1.54
C GLN A 26 -3.91 -6.69 2.21
N SER A 27 -3.78 -6.66 3.53
CA SER A 27 -3.53 -5.42 4.28
C SER A 27 -2.19 -4.79 3.90
N PHE A 28 -1.13 -5.60 3.80
CA PHE A 28 0.20 -5.14 3.40
C PHE A 28 0.20 -4.60 1.96
N ALA A 29 -0.38 -5.33 1.01
CA ALA A 29 -0.50 -4.91 -0.38
C ALA A 29 -1.27 -3.58 -0.50
N LYS A 30 -2.35 -3.42 0.28
CA LYS A 30 -3.10 -2.17 0.35
C LYS A 30 -2.22 -1.02 0.87
N ILE A 31 -1.50 -1.22 1.97
CA ILE A 31 -0.62 -0.18 2.54
C ILE A 31 0.45 0.23 1.52
N MET A 32 1.11 -0.71 0.86
CA MET A 32 2.12 -0.39 -0.16
C MET A 32 1.52 0.39 -1.33
N THR A 33 0.33 -0.01 -1.80
CA THR A 33 -0.38 0.70 -2.87
C THR A 33 -0.73 2.12 -2.46
N ASP A 34 -1.26 2.30 -1.25
CA ASP A 34 -1.61 3.61 -0.70
C ASP A 34 -0.36 4.52 -0.56
N MET A 35 0.80 3.96 -0.17
CA MET A 35 2.05 4.71 -0.09
C MET A 35 2.56 5.14 -1.46
N VAL A 36 2.51 4.25 -2.46
CA VAL A 36 2.87 4.59 -3.85
C VAL A 36 1.97 5.69 -4.39
N SER A 37 0.65 5.59 -4.15
CA SER A 37 -0.31 6.62 -4.55
C SER A 37 0.03 7.97 -3.93
N GLN A 38 0.32 8.00 -2.62
CA GLN A 38 0.69 9.24 -1.93
C GLN A 38 1.96 9.88 -2.51
N VAL A 39 3.00 9.09 -2.80
CA VAL A 39 4.23 9.61 -3.44
C VAL A 39 3.92 10.17 -4.84
N ASN A 40 3.07 9.49 -5.60
CA ASN A 40 2.65 9.95 -6.92
C ASN A 40 1.86 11.27 -6.85
N ASP A 41 0.99 11.43 -5.85
CA ASP A 41 0.25 12.67 -5.64
C ASP A 41 1.21 13.82 -5.29
N ARG A 42 2.24 13.55 -4.48
CA ARG A 42 3.30 14.52 -4.14
C ARG A 42 4.13 14.91 -5.35
N GLN A 43 4.51 13.96 -6.22
CA GLN A 43 5.18 14.27 -7.48
C GLN A 43 4.33 15.17 -8.38
N GLN A 44 3.05 14.83 -8.57
CA GLN A 44 2.16 15.66 -9.38
C GLN A 44 1.99 17.07 -8.82
N ALA A 45 1.94 17.22 -7.50
CA ALA A 45 1.90 18.54 -6.86
C ALA A 45 3.17 19.35 -7.15
N ALA A 46 4.35 18.71 -7.07
CA ALA A 46 5.61 19.34 -7.43
C ALA A 46 5.66 19.76 -8.91
N ASP A 47 5.21 18.90 -9.83
CA ASP A 47 5.17 19.20 -11.26
C ASP A 47 4.26 20.40 -11.56
N ARG A 48 3.09 20.48 -10.92
CA ARG A 48 2.19 21.63 -11.05
C ARG A 48 2.83 22.91 -10.53
N ALA A 49 3.47 22.86 -9.36
CA ALA A 49 4.14 24.02 -8.79
C ALA A 49 5.28 24.52 -9.71
N VAL A 50 6.03 23.61 -10.32
CA VAL A 50 7.06 23.95 -11.32
C VAL A 50 6.43 24.61 -12.55
N GLN A 51 5.30 24.12 -13.06
CA GLN A 51 4.60 24.74 -14.19
C GLN A 51 4.12 26.16 -13.86
N GLU A 52 3.59 26.39 -12.66
CA GLU A 52 3.16 27.72 -12.21
C GLU A 52 4.32 28.72 -12.12
N VAL A 53 5.49 28.27 -11.67
CA VAL A 53 6.71 29.10 -11.65
C VAL A 53 7.13 29.47 -13.06
N GLN A 54 7.12 28.52 -14.00
CA GLN A 54 7.47 28.76 -15.41
C GLN A 54 6.49 29.73 -16.09
N ALA A 55 5.22 29.75 -15.66
CA ALA A 55 4.21 30.69 -16.15
C ALA A 55 4.44 32.16 -15.68
N GLY A 56 5.52 32.44 -14.93
CA GLY A 56 5.91 33.79 -14.52
C GLY A 56 5.74 34.05 -13.02
N GLY A 57 5.41 33.04 -12.23
CA GLY A 57 5.23 33.13 -10.78
C GLY A 57 6.54 33.14 -9.99
N ALA A 58 7.34 34.20 -10.07
CA ALA A 58 8.56 34.33 -9.24
C ALA A 58 8.27 34.29 -7.72
N LYS A 59 7.04 34.66 -7.31
CA LYS A 59 6.56 34.57 -5.92
C LYS A 59 6.36 33.12 -5.43
N ASN A 60 6.12 32.18 -6.34
CA ASN A 60 5.82 30.79 -6.00
C ASN A 60 7.05 29.87 -6.13
N LEU A 61 8.21 30.42 -6.49
CA LEU A 61 9.44 29.64 -6.66
C LEU A 61 9.81 28.89 -5.37
N HIS A 62 9.67 29.54 -4.20
CA HIS A 62 9.95 28.89 -2.93
C HIS A 62 8.99 27.74 -2.64
N GLU A 63 7.70 27.90 -2.93
CA GLU A 63 6.69 26.85 -2.76
C GLU A 63 6.96 25.67 -3.71
N ALA A 64 7.34 25.94 -4.96
CA ALA A 64 7.73 24.89 -5.91
C ALA A 64 8.98 24.13 -5.46
N MET A 65 9.97 24.83 -4.89
CA MET A 65 11.16 24.18 -4.30
C MET A 65 10.77 23.29 -3.11
N ILE A 66 9.86 23.76 -2.24
CA ILE A 66 9.37 22.95 -1.11
C ILE A 66 8.63 21.71 -1.62
N ALA A 67 7.73 21.86 -2.59
CA ALA A 67 6.97 20.74 -3.14
C ALA A 67 7.89 19.70 -3.78
N LEU A 68 8.94 20.14 -4.47
CA LEU A 68 9.94 19.26 -5.06
C LEU A 68 10.73 18.48 -4.00
N GLU A 69 11.19 19.15 -2.96
CA GLU A 69 11.91 18.53 -1.84
C GLU A 69 11.01 17.51 -1.11
N GLU A 70 9.75 17.87 -0.87
CA GLU A 70 8.77 16.99 -0.24
C GLU A 70 8.52 15.73 -1.09
N ALA A 71 8.40 15.87 -2.41
CA ALA A 71 8.26 14.74 -3.32
C ALA A 71 9.51 13.83 -3.31
N ASP A 72 10.71 14.39 -3.32
CA ASP A 72 11.97 13.64 -3.29
C ASP A 72 12.15 12.88 -1.97
N ILE A 73 11.94 13.55 -0.83
CA ILE A 73 11.98 12.91 0.49
C ILE A 73 10.96 11.78 0.57
N SER A 74 9.73 12.00 0.09
CA SER A 74 8.67 10.99 0.10
C SER A 74 9.04 9.76 -0.73
N LEU A 75 9.65 9.97 -1.90
CA LEU A 75 10.13 8.88 -2.76
C LEU A 75 11.26 8.09 -2.11
N ARG A 76 12.26 8.77 -1.55
CA ARG A 76 13.37 8.12 -0.84
C ARG A 76 12.87 7.29 0.33
N PHE A 77 11.91 7.82 1.09
CA PHE A 77 11.27 7.09 2.18
C PHE A 77 10.55 5.83 1.68
N LEU A 78 9.77 5.93 0.61
CA LEU A 78 9.11 4.77 0.00
C LEU A 78 10.12 3.69 -0.42
N VAL A 79 11.25 4.06 -1.02
CA VAL A 79 12.30 3.10 -1.40
C VAL A 79 12.87 2.38 -0.18
N GLN A 80 13.09 3.09 0.94
CA GLN A 80 13.54 2.47 2.19
C GLN A 80 12.52 1.49 2.73
N VAL A 81 11.24 1.87 2.73
CA VAL A 81 10.14 0.99 3.17
C VAL A 81 10.05 -0.25 2.29
N ARG A 82 10.12 -0.09 0.96
CA ARG A 82 10.16 -1.20 0.00
C ARG A 82 11.30 -2.17 0.31
N ASN A 83 12.51 -1.64 0.51
CA ASN A 83 13.67 -2.47 0.83
C ASN A 83 13.46 -3.21 2.16
N LYS A 84 12.93 -2.54 3.19
CA LYS A 84 12.70 -3.17 4.49
C LYS A 84 11.63 -4.26 4.43
N ALA A 85 10.58 -4.05 3.63
CA ALA A 85 9.56 -5.07 3.39
C ALA A 85 10.14 -6.30 2.68
N MET A 86 10.99 -6.10 1.66
CA MET A 86 11.67 -7.20 0.99
C MET A 86 12.60 -7.98 1.93
N GLU A 87 13.34 -7.29 2.80
CA GLU A 87 14.15 -7.92 3.84
C GLU A 87 13.30 -8.78 4.79
N ALA A 88 12.17 -8.25 5.27
CA ALA A 88 11.27 -8.96 6.17
C ALA A 88 10.67 -10.21 5.50
N TYR A 89 10.29 -10.11 4.23
CA TYR A 89 9.84 -11.25 3.43
C TYR A 89 10.93 -12.34 3.32
N GLN A 90 12.16 -11.93 3.00
CA GLN A 90 13.30 -12.85 2.92
C GLN A 90 13.61 -13.52 4.27
N GLU A 91 13.48 -12.80 5.38
CA GLU A 91 13.72 -13.34 6.72
C GLU A 91 12.69 -14.40 7.11
N ILE A 92 11.41 -14.16 6.84
CA ILE A 92 10.35 -15.16 7.08
C ILE A 92 10.62 -16.44 6.28
N MET A 93 11.06 -16.31 5.03
CA MET A 93 11.41 -17.47 4.19
C MET A 93 12.62 -18.25 4.71
N ARG A 94 13.58 -17.58 5.35
CA ARG A 94 14.74 -18.23 5.99
C ARG A 94 14.38 -19.03 7.25
N LEU A 95 13.28 -18.69 7.92
CA LEU A 95 12.83 -19.42 9.12
C LEU A 95 12.10 -20.74 8.80
N GLN A 96 11.65 -20.94 7.56
CA GLN A 96 10.82 -22.08 7.14
C GLN A 96 11.59 -23.22 6.44
N VAL A 97 12.93 -23.19 6.44
CA VAL A 97 13.78 -24.32 6.00
C VAL A 97 14.24 -25.20 7.15
#